data_AF-A0A1Q2YWJ5-F1
#
_entry.id   AF-A0A1Q2YWJ5-F1
#
_cell.length_a   1.000
_cell.length_b   1.000
_cell.length_c   1.000
_cell.angle_alpha   90.00
_cell.angle_beta   90.00
_cell.angle_gamma   90.00
#
_symmetry.space_group_name_H-M   'P 1'
#
loop_
_entity.id
_entity.type
_entity.pdbx_description
1 polymer ?
#
loop_
_entity_poly.entity_id
_entity_poly.type
_entity_poly.pdbx_seq_one_letter_code
_entity_poly.pdbx_strand_id
1 'polypeptide(L)'
;MVRAFMTNSDIPPIRLLPGRERRAKAGHPWIFSNEVATGAATKALVPGGLVRVEGDDGSRLGLYQYNPHSLIAGRRLSRDPDAAAGPGFWRERLAAAPVS
;
A
#
# COMPACT_ATOMS: atom_id res chain seq x y z
N MET A 1 3.05 16.09 20.69
CA MET A 1 3.91 14.88 20.76
C MET A 1 3.07 13.76 20.16
N VAL A 2 3.25 13.23 18.95
CA VAL A 2 4.44 12.79 18.20
C VAL A 2 4.13 12.92 16.70
N ARG A 3 4.97 13.60 15.89
CA ARG A 3 4.95 13.44 14.42
C ARG A 3 5.98 12.39 14.07
N ALA A 4 5.58 11.12 14.09
CA ALA A 4 6.43 10.06 13.56
C ALA A 4 6.40 10.18 12.04
N PHE A 5 7.54 10.56 11.45
CA PHE A 5 7.77 10.26 10.05
C PHE A 5 7.96 8.75 10.00
N MET A 6 7.00 8.01 9.43
CA MET A 6 7.18 6.58 9.20
C MET A 6 8.28 6.44 8.15
N THR A 7 9.41 5.89 8.58
CA THR A 7 10.49 5.50 7.69
C THR A 7 10.05 4.24 6.95
N ASN A 8 10.74 3.89 5.86
CA ASN A 8 10.37 2.74 5.07
C ASN A 8 10.25 1.47 5.94
N SER A 9 11.15 1.25 6.91
CA SER A 9 11.10 0.06 7.79
C SER A 9 9.85 -0.02 8.69
N ASP A 10 9.16 1.10 8.95
CA ASP A 10 8.01 1.16 9.86
C ASP A 10 6.69 0.76 9.18
N ILE A 11 6.66 0.72 7.85
CA ILE A 11 5.45 0.40 7.09
C ILE A 11 5.31 -1.13 7.03
N PRO A 12 4.22 -1.72 7.56
CA PRO A 12 4.07 -3.17 7.57
C PRO A 12 3.85 -3.72 6.14
N PRO A 13 4.44 -4.87 5.80
CA PRO A 13 4.16 -5.55 4.55
C PRO A 13 2.85 -6.35 4.63
N ILE A 14 2.14 -6.43 3.50
CA ILE A 14 1.08 -7.41 3.26
C ILE A 14 1.42 -8.18 1.98
N ARG A 15 1.07 -9.48 1.95
CA ARG A 15 1.32 -10.33 0.79
C ARG A 15 0.04 -10.63 0.03
N LEU A 16 0.15 -10.72 -1.28
CA LEU A 16 -0.91 -11.21 -2.14
C LEU A 16 -0.87 -12.74 -2.19
N LEU A 17 -2.03 -13.34 -2.45
CA LEU A 17 -2.16 -14.77 -2.70
C LEU A 17 -1.45 -15.13 -4.02
N PRO A 18 -0.89 -16.35 -4.12
CA PRO A 18 -0.22 -16.80 -5.34
C PRO A 18 -1.07 -16.64 -6.60
N GLY A 19 -0.50 -16.03 -7.63
CA GLY A 19 -1.15 -15.79 -8.92
C GLY A 19 -2.24 -14.70 -8.92
N ARG A 20 -2.46 -14.00 -7.80
CA ARG A 20 -3.43 -12.89 -7.67
C ARG A 20 -2.79 -11.51 -7.83
N GLU A 21 -1.49 -11.45 -8.07
CA GLU A 21 -0.70 -10.24 -8.17
C GLU A 21 -0.53 -9.72 -9.61
N ARG A 22 -0.91 -10.50 -10.62
CA ARG A 22 -0.75 -10.16 -12.06
C ARG A 22 -1.27 -8.76 -12.41
N ARG A 23 -2.46 -8.38 -11.91
CA ARG A 23 -3.05 -7.06 -12.20
C ARG A 23 -2.28 -5.93 -11.51
N ALA A 24 -1.89 -6.14 -10.26
CA ALA A 24 -1.10 -5.19 -9.51
C ALA A 24 0.28 -4.98 -10.17
N LYS A 25 0.95 -6.07 -10.59
CA LYS A 25 2.19 -6.05 -11.39
C LYS A 25 2.04 -5.29 -12.70
N ALA A 26 0.91 -5.45 -13.40
CA ALA A 26 0.60 -4.70 -14.62
C ALA A 26 0.29 -3.21 -14.37
N GLY A 27 0.33 -2.74 -13.11
CA GLY A 27 0.13 -1.35 -12.78
C GLY A 27 -1.30 -0.98 -12.40
N HIS A 28 -2.21 -1.94 -12.21
CA HIS A 28 -3.55 -1.65 -11.68
C HIS A 28 -3.43 -1.02 -10.27
N PRO A 29 -4.11 0.10 -9.97
CA PRO A 29 -3.91 0.84 -8.72
C PRO A 29 -4.60 0.21 -7.52
N TRP A 30 -5.47 -0.79 -7.72
CA TRP A 30 -6.26 -1.39 -6.65
C TRP A 30 -5.87 -2.84 -6.39
N ILE A 31 -5.87 -3.19 -5.10
CA ILE A 31 -5.82 -4.55 -4.57
C ILE A 31 -7.19 -4.89 -4.01
N PHE A 32 -7.73 -6.03 -4.40
CA PHE A 32 -9.02 -6.50 -3.90
C PHE A 32 -8.84 -7.38 -2.66
N SER A 33 -9.85 -7.39 -1.78
CA SER A 33 -9.78 -8.14 -0.51
C SER A 33 -9.53 -9.63 -0.70
N ASN A 34 -10.06 -10.22 -1.78
CA ASN A 34 -9.85 -11.63 -2.12
C ASN A 34 -8.47 -11.94 -2.73
N GLU A 35 -7.64 -10.93 -2.99
CA GLU A 35 -6.27 -11.10 -3.48
C GLU A 35 -5.26 -11.09 -2.34
N VAL A 36 -5.64 -10.66 -1.14
CA VAL A 36 -4.75 -10.49 0.01
C VAL A 36 -4.67 -11.79 0.81
N ALA A 37 -3.46 -12.23 1.11
CA ALA A 37 -3.22 -13.32 2.07
C ALA A 37 -3.64 -12.83 3.47
N THR A 38 -4.82 -13.27 3.91
CA THR A 38 -5.43 -12.79 5.14
C THR A 38 -4.97 -13.62 6.33
N GLY A 39 -4.45 -12.96 7.37
CA GLY A 39 -3.99 -13.58 8.62
C GLY A 39 -4.18 -12.64 9.81
N ALA A 40 -3.79 -13.09 11.01
CA ALA A 40 -3.94 -12.28 12.22
C ALA A 40 -3.22 -10.93 12.11
N ALA A 41 -2.00 -10.92 11.55
CA ALA A 41 -1.21 -9.70 11.34
C ALA A 41 -1.92 -8.69 10.42
N THR A 42 -2.45 -9.14 9.27
CA THR A 42 -3.13 -8.24 8.32
C THR A 42 -4.48 -7.75 8.81
N LYS A 43 -5.16 -8.52 9.67
CA LYS A 43 -6.40 -8.09 10.35
C LYS A 43 -6.16 -7.12 11.51
N ALA A 44 -4.99 -7.18 12.15
CA ALA A 44 -4.62 -6.29 13.25
C ALA A 44 -4.13 -4.91 12.77
N LEU A 45 -3.92 -4.73 11.46
CA LEU A 45 -3.52 -3.45 10.89
C LEU A 45 -4.63 -2.41 11.07
N VAL A 46 -4.22 -1.18 11.37
CA VAL A 46 -5.13 -0.04 11.48
C VAL A 46 -5.82 0.19 10.13
N PRO A 47 -7.17 0.15 10.06
CA PRO A 47 -7.88 0.48 8.83
C PRO A 47 -7.57 1.90 8.36
N GLY A 48 -7.24 2.05 7.08
CA GLY A 48 -6.77 3.30 6.49
C GLY A 48 -5.27 3.54 6.66
N GLY A 49 -4.55 2.65 7.35
CA GLY A 49 -3.10 2.69 7.52
C GLY A 49 -2.34 2.41 6.23
N LEU A 50 -1.03 2.67 6.27
CA LEU A 50 -0.12 2.42 5.16
C LEU A 50 0.44 1.00 5.22
N VAL A 51 0.60 0.40 4.05
CA VAL A 51 1.24 -0.91 3.89
C VAL A 51 2.13 -0.94 2.65
N ARG A 52 3.13 -1.83 2.67
CA ARG A 52 3.75 -2.30 1.44
C ARG A 52 3.01 -3.51 0.92
N VAL A 53 2.80 -3.58 -0.38
CA VAL A 53 2.21 -4.76 -1.01
C VAL A 53 3.31 -5.57 -1.67
N GLU A 54 3.37 -6.86 -1.35
CA GLU A 54 4.30 -7.82 -1.91
C GLU A 54 3.54 -8.91 -2.69
N GLY A 55 4.07 -9.33 -3.83
CA GLY A 55 3.64 -10.55 -4.53
C GLY A 55 4.10 -11.81 -3.79
N ASP A 56 3.57 -12.97 -4.19
CA ASP A 56 4.01 -14.24 -3.61
C ASP A 56 5.48 -14.58 -3.96
N ASP A 57 5.95 -14.05 -5.09
CA ASP A 57 7.32 -14.18 -5.61
C ASP A 57 8.33 -13.19 -4.99
N GLY A 58 7.92 -12.42 -3.98
CA GLY A 58 8.75 -11.40 -3.33
C GLY A 58 8.83 -10.08 -4.08
N SER A 59 8.09 -9.90 -5.18
CA SER A 59 8.00 -8.61 -5.87
C SER A 59 7.39 -7.53 -4.97
N ARG A 60 8.05 -6.36 -4.86
CA ARG A 60 7.56 -5.22 -4.08
C ARG A 60 6.73 -4.32 -5.02
N LEU A 61 5.41 -4.34 -4.85
CA LEU A 61 4.46 -3.73 -5.80
C LEU A 61 4.18 -2.24 -5.51
N GLY A 62 4.64 -1.75 -4.36
CA GLY A 62 4.61 -0.34 -4.01
C GLY A 62 4.02 -0.06 -2.63
N LEU A 63 3.73 1.22 -2.40
CA LEU A 63 3.11 1.75 -1.19
C LEU A 63 1.60 1.90 -1.39
N TYR A 64 0.80 1.42 -0.44
CA TYR A 64 -0.65 1.40 -0.51
C TYR A 64 -1.27 1.91 0.80
N GLN A 65 -2.44 2.54 0.68
CA GLN A 65 -3.37 2.64 1.80
C GLN A 65 -4.17 1.35 1.88
N TYR A 66 -4.33 0.79 3.08
CA TYR A 66 -5.00 -0.50 3.30
C TYR A 66 -6.21 -0.38 4.21
N ASN A 67 -7.29 -1.07 3.86
CA ASN A 67 -8.45 -1.25 4.71
C ASN A 67 -8.99 -2.68 4.57
N PRO A 68 -8.85 -3.55 5.59
CA PRO A 68 -9.28 -4.94 5.52
C PRO A 68 -10.79 -5.12 5.37
N HIS A 69 -11.59 -4.08 5.63
CA HIS A 69 -13.05 -4.11 5.58
C HIS A 69 -13.62 -3.64 4.23
N SER A 70 -12.78 -3.29 3.26
CA SER A 70 -13.20 -2.80 1.94
C SER A 70 -12.99 -3.87 0.85
N LEU A 71 -13.89 -3.93 -0.14
CA LEU A 71 -13.69 -4.74 -1.35
C LEU A 71 -12.39 -4.32 -2.08
N ILE A 72 -12.14 -3.02 -2.18
CA ILE A 72 -10.84 -2.47 -2.59
C ILE A 72 -10.00 -2.32 -1.32
N ALA A 73 -9.40 -3.43 -0.91
CA ALA A 73 -8.62 -3.50 0.31
C ALA A 73 -7.36 -2.63 0.24
N GLY A 74 -6.74 -2.49 -0.93
CA GLY A 74 -5.56 -1.65 -1.12
C GLY A 74 -5.75 -0.60 -2.22
N ARG A 75 -5.36 0.66 -1.94
CA ARG A 75 -5.31 1.75 -2.92
C ARG A 75 -3.85 2.21 -3.07
N ARG A 76 -3.29 2.09 -4.26
CA ARG A 76 -1.88 2.43 -4.49
C ARG A 76 -1.67 3.92 -4.30
N LEU A 77 -0.73 4.23 -3.43
CA LEU A 77 -0.18 5.56 -3.28
C LEU A 77 1.04 5.68 -4.17
N SER A 78 2.06 4.83 -4.05
CA SER A 78 3.27 4.91 -4.88
C SER A 78 3.58 3.59 -5.58
N ARG A 79 4.18 3.66 -6.77
CA ARG A 79 4.82 2.49 -7.40
C ARG A 79 6.17 2.19 -6.76
N ASP A 80 6.83 3.23 -6.23
CA ASP A 80 8.05 3.08 -5.45
C ASP A 80 7.69 2.46 -4.08
N PRO A 81 8.16 1.24 -3.78
CA PRO A 81 7.90 0.57 -2.52
C PRO A 81 8.70 1.16 -1.34
N ASP A 82 9.67 2.05 -1.62
CA ASP A 82 10.52 2.74 -0.65
C ASP A 82 10.09 4.20 -0.42
N ALA A 83 8.98 4.63 -1.02
CA ALA A 83 8.48 6.01 -0.91
C ALA A 83 8.24 6.40 0.56
N ALA A 84 8.89 7.49 1.00
CA ALA A 84 8.71 8.04 2.33
C ALA A 84 7.34 8.72 2.46
N ALA A 85 6.39 8.08 3.13
CA ALA A 85 4.99 8.50 3.21
C ALA A 85 4.71 9.67 4.19
N GLY A 86 5.63 10.63 4.26
CA GLY A 86 5.55 11.79 5.14
C GLY A 86 4.81 12.99 4.53
N PRO A 87 4.78 14.13 5.23
CA PRO A 87 4.18 15.37 4.73
C PRO A 87 4.75 15.86 3.39
N GLY A 88 6.03 15.60 3.10
CA GLY A 88 6.67 15.97 1.83
C GLY A 88 6.04 15.24 0.65
N PHE A 89 5.84 13.92 0.78
CA PHE A 89 5.18 13.08 -0.22
C PHE A 89 3.79 13.61 -0.62
N TRP A 90 2.97 13.98 0.36
CA TRP A 90 1.64 14.51 0.07
C TRP A 90 1.69 15.90 -0.58
N ARG A 91 2.61 16.77 -0.15
CA ARG A 91 2.81 18.09 -0.77
C ARG A 91 3.22 17.97 -2.24
N GLU A 92 4.20 17.11 -2.54
CA GLU A 92 4.66 16.85 -3.91
C GLU A 92 3.51 16.32 -4.79
N ARG A 93 2.70 15.40 -4.26
CA ARG A 93 1.55 14.84 -4.96
C ARG A 93 0.48 15.86 -5.27
N LEU A 94 0.15 16.72 -4.30
CA LEU A 94 -0.83 17.78 -4.49
C LEU A 94 -0.33 18.84 -5.47
N ALA A 95 0.96 19.19 -5.42
CA ALA A 95 1.57 20.15 -6.35
C ALA A 95 1.69 19.62 -7.78
N ALA A 96 1.90 18.31 -7.96
CA ALA A 96 1.96 17.66 -9.26
C ALA A 96 0.57 17.41 -9.89
N ALA A 97 -0.51 17.60 -9.12
CA ALA A 97 -1.85 17.45 -9.66
C ALA A 97 -2.12 18.58 -10.67
N PRO A 98 -2.47 18.27 -11.93
CA PRO A 98 -2.85 19.30 -12.88
C PRO A 98 -4.10 20.02 -12.36
N VAL A 99 -4.05 21.35 -12.33
CA VAL A 99 -5.24 22.18 -12.14
C VAL A 99 -6.02 22.15 -13.45
N SER A 100 -7.13 21.43 -13.45
CA SER A 100 -8.11 21.41 -14.54
C SER A 100 -8.94 22.68 -14.58
#